data_AF-A0A5N6YMD4-F1
#
_entry.id   AF-A0A5N6YMD4-F1
#
_cell.length_a   1.000
_cell.length_b   1.000
_cell.length_c   1.000
_cell.angle_alpha   90.00
_cell.angle_beta   90.00
_cell.angle_gamma   90.00
#
_symmetry.space_group_name_H-M   'P 1'
#
loop_
_entity.id
_entity.type
_entity.pdbx_description
1 polymer ?
#
loop_
_entity_poly.entity_id
_entity_poly.type
_entity_poly.pdbx_seq_one_letter_code
_entity_poly.pdbx_strand_id
1 'polypeptide(L)'
;MSSKRYLTYTVFIIPVSTKRHRSLLQGKFNRVICDEGHAVKTIRTKVHQSVATLRATYKWFLSATPMPNRVIDICGYLSLFHVPGFDTTPRHPDDYDESDSQNDPLYDYRFYSQKNPFPSPPPFYLLSPRRLAVVARQGSLTATAGFWILPVVLRLLCIQRRFGDAVSMDSKGKNHIIIGDDIPPGRIMTIDLKLPTKTQSRHDLTYSALIPLLKKADKSSEGTENIKEVAGKID
;
A
#
# COMPACT_ATOMS: atom_id res chain seq x y z
N MET A 1 -5.83 21.44 44.30
CA MET A 1 -4.87 21.98 43.32
C MET A 1 -4.67 20.96 42.22
N SER A 2 -5.22 21.20 41.02
CA SER A 2 -5.12 20.29 39.88
C SER A 2 -3.82 20.58 39.12
N SER A 3 -2.89 19.63 39.12
CA SER A 3 -1.62 19.73 38.42
C SER A 3 -1.85 19.66 36.91
N LYS A 4 -1.69 20.78 36.21
CA LYS A 4 -1.65 20.85 34.75
C LYS A 4 -0.42 20.08 34.28
N ARG A 5 -0.61 18.85 33.80
CA ARG A 5 0.44 18.12 33.08
C ARG A 5 0.60 18.76 31.71
N TYR A 6 1.68 19.50 31.53
CA TYR A 6 2.11 19.95 30.21
C TYR A 6 2.50 18.72 29.38
N LEU A 7 1.80 18.47 28.27
CA LEU A 7 2.21 17.48 27.29
C LEU A 7 3.41 18.04 26.53
N THR A 8 4.61 17.58 26.88
CA THR A 8 5.80 17.84 26.09
C THR A 8 5.68 17.07 24.78
N TYR A 9 5.39 17.77 23.67
CA TYR A 9 5.40 17.18 22.34
C TYR A 9 6.83 17.20 21.80
N THR A 10 7.54 16.08 21.90
CA THR A 10 8.85 15.95 21.27
C THR A 10 8.68 15.37 19.87
N VAL A 11 8.89 16.19 18.85
CA VAL A 11 8.93 15.76 17.44
C VAL A 11 10.34 15.28 17.13
N PHE A 12 10.50 14.00 16.80
CA PHE A 12 11.75 13.45 16.30
C PHE A 12 11.62 13.12 14.82
N ILE A 13 12.47 13.72 14.00
CA ILE A 13 12.64 13.36 12.59
C ILE A 13 13.76 12.33 12.53
N ILE A 14 13.43 11.07 12.27
CA ILE A 14 14.42 9.98 12.17
C ILE A 14 14.71 9.73 10.68
N PRO A 15 15.92 10.04 10.18
CA PRO A 15 16.29 9.69 8.81
C PRO A 15 16.43 8.17 8.64
N VAL A 16 16.05 7.68 7.46
CA VAL A 16 15.85 6.26 7.09
C VAL A 16 17.15 5.39 7.09
N SER A 17 18.29 5.92 7.54
CA SER A 17 19.57 5.21 7.49
C SER A 17 20.15 4.94 8.89
N THR A 18 19.72 3.85 9.53
CA THR A 18 20.46 3.29 10.67
C THR A 18 20.79 1.82 10.43
N LYS A 19 22.09 1.53 10.32
CA LYS A 19 22.66 0.18 10.20
C LYS A 19 22.66 -0.44 11.61
N ARG A 20 21.70 -1.32 11.90
CA ARG A 20 21.54 -2.13 13.12
C ARG A 20 21.13 -1.38 14.41
N HIS A 21 20.51 -2.17 15.30
CA HIS A 21 20.39 -2.06 16.76
C HIS A 21 19.02 -1.70 17.35
N ARG A 22 18.74 -2.38 18.48
CA ARG A 22 17.61 -2.14 19.38
C ARG A 22 17.41 -0.63 19.54
N SER A 23 16.26 -0.14 19.11
CA SER A 23 15.91 1.26 19.25
C SER A 23 15.77 1.61 20.74
N LEU A 24 16.60 2.54 21.22
CA LEU A 24 16.45 3.15 22.56
C LEU A 24 15.13 3.93 22.69
N LEU A 25 14.43 4.14 21.58
CA LEU A 25 13.18 4.88 21.49
C LEU A 25 11.94 3.97 21.55
N GLN A 26 12.11 2.67 21.71
CA GLN A 26 11.00 1.74 21.86
C GLN A 26 10.10 2.12 23.04
N GLY A 27 8.80 2.28 22.78
CA GLY A 27 7.80 2.66 23.80
C GLY A 27 7.93 4.10 24.30
N LYS A 28 8.79 4.93 23.69
CA LYS A 28 8.94 6.36 24.07
C LYS A 28 7.94 7.27 23.39
N PHE A 29 7.31 6.81 22.31
CA PHE A 29 6.34 7.60 21.54
C PHE A 29 4.95 7.03 21.69
N ASN A 30 3.99 7.88 22.04
CA ASN A 30 2.57 7.53 21.97
C ASN A 30 2.04 7.61 20.52
N ARG A 31 2.61 8.49 19.70
CA ARG A 31 2.19 8.74 18.31
C ARG A 31 3.39 8.77 17.36
N VAL A 32 3.24 8.15 16.20
CA VAL A 32 4.18 8.24 15.07
C VAL A 32 3.41 8.72 13.85
N ILE A 33 3.98 9.68 13.11
CA ILE A 33 3.44 10.19 11.85
C ILE A 33 4.51 9.94 10.79
N CYS A 34 4.15 9.15 9.78
CA CYS A 34 5.00 8.88 8.62
C CYS A 34 4.50 9.70 7.45
N ASP A 35 5.25 10.76 7.11
CA ASP A 35 5.10 11.43 5.83
C ASP A 35 5.65 10.55 4.70
N GLU A 36 5.06 10.63 3.51
CA GLU A 36 5.29 9.69 2.41
C GLU A 36 5.20 8.22 2.85
N GLY A 37 4.09 7.89 3.53
CA GLY A 37 3.86 6.61 4.19
C GLY A 37 4.04 5.37 3.29
N HIS A 38 4.02 5.53 1.96
CA HIS A 38 4.34 4.45 1.03
C HIS A 38 5.75 3.84 1.25
N ALA A 39 6.68 4.55 1.89
CA ALA A 39 7.99 4.01 2.27
C ALA A 39 7.92 2.83 3.25
N VAL A 40 6.84 2.69 4.05
CA VAL A 40 6.70 1.61 5.06
C VAL A 40 6.02 0.35 4.53
N LYS A 41 5.57 0.34 3.28
CA LYS A 41 4.71 -0.72 2.72
C LYS A 41 5.33 -2.12 2.71
N THR A 42 6.66 -2.19 2.61
CA THR A 42 7.36 -3.47 2.49
C THR A 42 7.86 -3.90 3.86
N ILE A 43 7.23 -4.94 4.43
CA ILE A 43 7.52 -5.43 5.80
C ILE A 43 9.02 -5.68 6.03
N ARG A 44 9.73 -6.21 5.03
CA ARG A 44 11.17 -6.57 5.16
C ARG A 44 12.12 -5.37 5.15
N THR A 45 11.67 -4.15 4.84
CA THR A 45 12.57 -3.00 4.77
C THR A 45 12.93 -2.48 6.15
N LYS A 46 14.11 -1.85 6.25
CA LYS A 46 14.56 -1.21 7.49
C LYS A 46 13.60 -0.12 7.96
N VAL A 47 12.97 0.60 7.03
CA VAL A 47 11.97 1.64 7.34
C VAL A 47 10.82 1.02 8.13
N HIS A 48 10.19 -0.02 7.57
CA HIS A 48 9.08 -0.70 8.20
C HIS A 48 9.46 -1.26 9.57
N GLN A 49 10.59 -1.97 9.64
CA GLN A 49 11.07 -2.57 10.89
C GLN A 49 11.39 -1.53 11.97
N SER A 50 11.90 -0.37 11.57
CA SER A 50 12.16 0.74 12.49
C SER A 50 10.86 1.28 13.08
N VAL A 51 9.85 1.53 12.25
CA VAL A 51 8.52 1.99 12.69
C VAL A 51 7.86 0.94 13.60
N ALA A 52 7.92 -0.34 13.24
CA ALA A 52 7.38 -1.44 14.04
C ALA A 52 8.03 -1.49 15.44
N THR A 53 9.35 -1.26 15.53
CA THR A 53 10.11 -1.33 16.78
C THR A 53 9.74 -0.21 17.76
N LEU A 54 9.26 0.94 17.28
CA LEU A 54 8.86 2.07 18.14
C LEU A 54 7.70 1.71 19.08
N ARG A 55 6.86 0.73 18.73
CA ARG A 55 5.69 0.29 19.52
C ARG A 55 4.75 1.44 19.92
N ALA A 56 4.58 2.43 19.05
CA ALA A 56 3.66 3.54 19.31
C ALA A 56 2.19 3.10 19.25
N THR A 57 1.38 3.63 20.16
CA THR A 57 -0.07 3.39 20.26
C THR A 57 -0.79 3.86 19.00
N TYR A 58 -0.51 5.09 18.56
CA TYR A 58 -1.13 5.71 17.40
C TYR A 58 -0.13 5.85 16.26
N LYS A 59 -0.53 5.45 15.06
CA LYS A 59 0.30 5.56 13.85
C LYS A 59 -0.53 6.24 12.77
N TRP A 60 0.03 7.26 12.14
CA TRP A 60 -0.58 7.97 11.02
C TRP A 60 0.33 7.86 9.82
N PHE A 61 -0.22 7.53 8.66
CA PHE A 61 0.50 7.51 7.39
C PHE A 61 -0.12 8.55 6.49
N LEU A 62 0.68 9.54 6.10
CA LEU A 62 0.30 10.55 5.13
C LEU A 62 0.90 10.13 3.80
N SER A 63 0.06 9.81 2.82
CA SER A 63 0.52 9.40 1.50
C SER A 63 -0.54 9.74 0.45
N ALA A 64 -0.13 10.37 -0.64
CA ALA A 64 -0.97 10.55 -1.82
C ALA A 64 -1.24 9.22 -2.53
N THR A 65 -0.32 8.25 -2.39
CA THR A 65 -0.35 6.95 -3.07
C THR A 65 -0.12 5.82 -2.07
N PRO A 66 -1.15 5.39 -1.32
CA PRO A 66 -0.97 4.36 -0.28
C PRO A 66 -0.54 3.01 -0.87
N MET A 67 -0.88 2.71 -2.13
CA MET A 67 -0.55 1.45 -2.81
C MET A 67 0.09 1.72 -4.18
N PRO A 68 1.38 2.09 -4.24
CA PRO A 68 1.98 2.53 -5.49
C PRO A 68 2.30 1.38 -6.46
N ASN A 69 2.55 0.15 -5.98
CA ASN A 69 3.04 -0.94 -6.86
C ASN A 69 2.10 -2.14 -6.93
N ARG A 70 1.63 -2.64 -5.78
CA ARG A 70 0.86 -3.89 -5.70
C ARG A 70 -0.19 -3.79 -4.59
N VAL A 71 -1.29 -4.52 -4.74
CA VAL A 71 -2.33 -4.59 -3.70
C VAL A 71 -1.78 -5.11 -2.36
N ILE A 72 -0.80 -6.02 -2.41
CA ILE A 72 -0.15 -6.57 -1.22
C ILE A 72 0.63 -5.51 -0.42
N ASP A 73 0.93 -4.34 -1.00
CA ASP A 73 1.56 -3.23 -0.28
C ASP A 73 0.71 -2.80 0.93
N ILE A 74 -0.61 -3.04 0.90
CA ILE A 74 -1.51 -2.76 2.03
C ILE A 74 -1.17 -3.59 3.27
N CYS A 75 -0.65 -4.81 3.10
CA CYS A 75 -0.27 -5.68 4.21
C CYS A 75 0.82 -5.08 5.10
N GLY A 76 1.71 -4.24 4.54
CA GLY A 76 2.69 -3.51 5.34
C GLY A 76 2.04 -2.50 6.27
N TYR A 77 1.00 -1.79 5.85
CA TYR A 77 0.29 -0.91 6.77
C TYR A 77 -0.48 -1.73 7.81
N LEU A 78 -1.18 -2.78 7.36
CA LEU A 78 -1.95 -3.63 8.25
C LEU A 78 -1.09 -4.27 9.34
N SER A 79 0.13 -4.72 9.04
CA SER A 79 1.01 -5.29 10.08
C SER A 79 1.47 -4.27 11.12
N LEU A 80 1.44 -2.97 10.81
CA LEU A 80 1.74 -1.88 11.75
C LEU A 80 0.51 -1.42 12.54
N PHE A 81 -0.68 -1.54 11.94
CA PHE A 81 -1.97 -1.21 12.56
C PHE A 81 -2.59 -2.34 13.36
N HIS A 82 -2.24 -3.59 13.06
CA HIS A 82 -2.86 -4.76 13.64
C HIS A 82 -2.72 -4.77 15.17
N VAL A 83 -3.87 -4.83 15.84
CA VAL A 83 -3.98 -4.94 17.30
C VAL A 83 -4.52 -6.32 17.64
N PRO A 84 -4.00 -6.99 18.70
CA PRO A 84 -4.62 -8.21 19.23
C PRO A 84 -6.08 -7.91 19.59
N GLY A 85 -7.02 -8.49 18.83
CA GLY A 85 -8.46 -8.20 18.94
C GLY A 85 -9.15 -7.90 17.61
N PHE A 86 -8.40 -7.60 16.55
CA PHE A 86 -9.00 -7.51 15.20
C PHE A 86 -9.64 -8.84 14.81
N ASP A 87 -8.99 -9.96 15.10
CA ASP A 87 -9.47 -11.30 14.75
C ASP A 87 -10.75 -11.72 15.51
N THR A 88 -11.14 -11.01 16.59
CA THR A 88 -12.20 -11.42 17.52
C THR A 88 -13.49 -10.60 17.41
N THR A 89 -13.61 -9.65 16.48
CA THR A 89 -14.88 -8.92 16.33
C THR A 89 -15.99 -9.91 15.96
N PRO A 90 -17.12 -9.94 16.71
CA PRO A 90 -18.19 -10.89 16.45
C PRO A 90 -18.69 -10.78 15.02
N ARG A 91 -18.72 -11.90 14.30
CA ARG A 91 -19.56 -12.01 13.09
C ARG A 91 -21.01 -11.83 13.56
N HIS A 92 -21.80 -11.06 12.81
CA HIS A 92 -23.20 -10.81 13.15
C HIS A 92 -23.96 -12.15 13.12
N PRO A 93 -24.69 -12.53 14.19
CA PRO A 93 -25.34 -13.85 14.28
C PRO A 93 -26.38 -14.11 13.19
N ASP A 94 -27.05 -13.05 12.71
CA ASP A 94 -28.13 -13.17 11.73
C ASP A 94 -27.64 -13.29 10.27
N ASP A 95 -26.33 -13.16 10.06
CA ASP A 95 -25.69 -13.33 8.77
C ASP A 95 -24.85 -14.64 8.84
N TYR A 96 -25.45 -15.84 8.67
CA TYR A 96 -24.92 -16.98 7.83
C TYR A 96 -25.37 -18.42 8.16
N ASP A 97 -25.37 -19.23 7.08
CA ASP A 97 -25.14 -20.69 7.04
C ASP A 97 -23.62 -20.99 7.09
N GLU A 98 -23.13 -21.67 8.13
CA GLU A 98 -21.71 -21.85 8.46
C GLU A 98 -20.86 -22.52 7.35
N SER A 99 -21.52 -23.22 6.42
CA SER A 99 -20.88 -24.05 5.38
C SER A 99 -20.17 -23.26 4.28
N ASP A 100 -20.57 -22.02 3.99
CA ASP A 100 -20.04 -21.25 2.84
C ASP A 100 -18.78 -20.42 3.17
N SER A 101 -18.66 -19.87 4.38
CA SER A 101 -17.53 -18.98 4.73
C SER A 101 -16.20 -19.72 4.95
N GLN A 102 -16.26 -21.02 5.27
CA GLN A 102 -15.07 -21.86 5.41
C GLN A 102 -14.48 -22.25 4.05
N ASN A 103 -15.28 -22.25 2.98
CA ASN A 103 -14.86 -22.68 1.64
C ASN A 103 -14.41 -21.54 0.72
N ASP A 104 -14.93 -20.31 0.88
CA ASP A 104 -14.48 -19.13 0.11
C ASP A 104 -13.86 -18.04 1.00
N PRO A 105 -12.51 -17.91 1.02
CA PRO A 105 -11.80 -16.84 1.73
C PRO A 105 -12.19 -15.41 1.34
N LEU A 106 -12.85 -15.22 0.19
CA LEU A 106 -13.31 -13.92 -0.31
C LEU A 106 -14.74 -13.58 0.06
N TYR A 107 -15.54 -14.51 0.61
CA TYR A 107 -16.97 -14.27 0.81
C TYR A 107 -17.19 -12.96 1.59
N ASP A 108 -16.61 -12.84 2.79
CA ASP A 108 -16.84 -11.66 3.63
C ASP A 108 -16.47 -10.37 2.89
N TYR A 109 -15.39 -10.35 2.12
CA TYR A 109 -15.01 -9.19 1.32
C TYR A 109 -16.02 -8.87 0.22
N ARG A 110 -16.62 -9.87 -0.43
CA ARG A 110 -17.69 -9.65 -1.43
C ARG A 110 -18.95 -9.08 -0.81
N PHE A 111 -19.31 -9.56 0.37
CA PHE A 111 -20.48 -9.07 1.09
C PHE A 111 -20.30 -7.61 1.55
N TYR A 112 -19.17 -7.31 2.19
CA TYR A 112 -18.91 -5.98 2.74
C TYR A 112 -18.50 -4.94 1.69
N SER A 113 -17.97 -5.36 0.54
CA SER A 113 -17.66 -4.41 -0.56
C SER A 113 -18.91 -3.70 -1.07
N GLN A 114 -20.07 -4.38 -1.03
CA GLN A 114 -21.35 -3.89 -1.51
C GLN A 114 -22.13 -3.12 -0.44
N LYS A 115 -21.82 -3.30 0.86
CA LYS A 115 -22.46 -2.56 1.96
C LYS A 115 -21.83 -1.17 2.14
N ASN A 116 -22.65 -0.13 2.02
CA ASN A 116 -22.29 1.27 2.33
C ASN A 116 -23.49 2.01 2.94
N PRO A 117 -23.41 2.53 4.19
CA PRO A 117 -22.27 2.46 5.12
C PRO A 117 -22.02 1.04 5.67
N PHE A 118 -20.87 0.84 6.31
CA PHE A 118 -20.62 -0.40 7.07
C PHE A 118 -21.58 -0.51 8.26
N PRO A 119 -21.90 -1.74 8.72
CA PRO A 119 -22.65 -1.91 9.97
C PRO A 119 -21.86 -1.38 11.17
N SER A 120 -22.57 -1.19 12.28
CA SER A 120 -21.99 -0.83 13.58
C SER A 120 -22.07 -2.04 14.52
N PRO A 121 -20.94 -2.58 15.01
CA PRO A 121 -19.57 -2.12 14.78
C PRO A 121 -19.03 -2.48 13.37
N PRO A 122 -18.09 -1.70 12.82
CA PRO A 122 -17.45 -2.02 11.55
C PRO A 122 -16.72 -3.37 11.59
N PRO A 123 -16.59 -4.08 10.45
CA PRO A 123 -15.98 -5.41 10.38
C PRO A 123 -14.44 -5.35 10.43
N PHE A 124 -13.87 -4.92 11.56
CA PHE A 124 -12.42 -4.74 11.71
C PHE A 124 -11.61 -6.03 11.57
N TYR A 125 -12.22 -7.21 11.76
CA TYR A 125 -11.56 -8.49 11.47
C TYR A 125 -11.07 -8.63 10.03
N LEU A 126 -11.66 -7.91 9.08
CA LEU A 126 -11.22 -7.89 7.68
C LEU A 126 -9.90 -7.12 7.48
N LEU A 127 -9.42 -6.39 8.49
CA LEU A 127 -8.10 -5.77 8.49
C LEU A 127 -7.00 -6.72 8.98
N SER A 128 -7.33 -7.97 9.31
CA SER A 128 -6.34 -8.96 9.76
C SER A 128 -5.33 -9.28 8.65
N PRO A 129 -4.02 -9.06 8.89
CA PRO A 129 -2.99 -9.45 7.92
C PRO A 129 -3.02 -10.94 7.57
N ARG A 130 -3.45 -11.79 8.52
CA ARG A 130 -3.58 -13.24 8.31
C ARG A 130 -4.62 -13.56 7.24
N ARG A 131 -5.78 -12.90 7.26
CA ARG A 131 -6.84 -13.11 6.27
C ARG A 131 -6.39 -12.67 4.87
N LEU A 132 -5.74 -11.52 4.74
CA LEU A 132 -5.19 -11.11 3.44
C LEU A 132 -4.09 -12.05 2.95
N ALA A 133 -3.26 -12.59 3.85
CA ALA A 133 -2.22 -13.54 3.48
C ALA A 133 -2.77 -14.86 2.92
N VAL A 134 -3.92 -15.35 3.42
CA VAL A 134 -4.59 -16.54 2.89
C VAL A 134 -5.03 -16.35 1.43
N VAL A 135 -5.51 -15.14 1.10
CA VAL A 135 -5.98 -14.83 -0.27
C VAL A 135 -4.81 -14.51 -1.22
N ALA A 136 -3.70 -14.01 -0.70
CA ALA A 136 -2.52 -13.66 -1.49
C ALA A 136 -1.66 -14.89 -1.84
N ARG A 137 -1.96 -15.54 -2.97
CA ARG A 137 -1.15 -16.66 -3.48
C ARG A 137 0.26 -16.18 -3.86
N GLN A 138 1.30 -16.84 -3.33
CA GLN A 138 2.71 -16.53 -3.62
C GLN A 138 3.09 -15.04 -3.43
N GLY A 139 2.41 -14.34 -2.52
CA GLY A 139 2.65 -12.91 -2.26
C GLY A 139 2.10 -11.96 -3.33
N SER A 140 1.22 -12.45 -4.21
CA SER A 140 0.46 -11.64 -5.16
C SER A 140 -1.03 -11.82 -4.94
N LEU A 141 -1.78 -10.73 -5.01
CA LEU A 141 -3.23 -10.77 -5.01
C LEU A 141 -3.71 -10.74 -6.46
N THR A 142 -4.60 -11.66 -6.84
CA THR A 142 -5.22 -11.64 -8.17
C THR A 142 -6.06 -10.36 -8.31
N ALA A 143 -6.21 -9.86 -9.54
CA ALA A 143 -7.01 -8.67 -9.81
C ALA A 143 -8.44 -8.81 -9.28
N THR A 144 -9.05 -10.00 -9.46
CA THR A 144 -10.38 -10.34 -8.96
C THR A 144 -10.47 -10.29 -7.43
N ALA A 145 -9.48 -10.82 -6.72
CA ALA A 145 -9.45 -10.74 -5.26
C ALA A 145 -9.25 -9.29 -4.79
N GLY A 146 -8.39 -8.53 -5.47
CA GLY A 146 -8.16 -7.11 -5.20
C GLY A 146 -9.41 -6.26 -5.36
N PHE A 147 -10.22 -6.52 -6.39
CA PHE A 147 -11.48 -5.82 -6.62
C PHE A 147 -12.44 -5.89 -5.42
N TRP A 148 -12.49 -7.04 -4.73
CA TRP A 148 -13.36 -7.21 -3.55
C TRP A 148 -12.72 -6.73 -2.25
N ILE A 149 -11.42 -6.96 -2.07
CA ILE A 149 -10.71 -6.65 -0.82
C ILE A 149 -10.48 -5.15 -0.68
N LEU A 150 -10.00 -4.48 -1.73
CA LEU A 150 -9.53 -3.10 -1.64
C LEU A 150 -10.59 -2.10 -1.19
N PRO A 151 -11.82 -2.10 -1.73
CA PRO A 151 -12.85 -1.15 -1.29
C PRO A 151 -13.21 -1.32 0.19
N VAL A 152 -13.11 -2.54 0.72
CA VAL A 152 -13.38 -2.80 2.13
C VAL A 152 -12.24 -2.27 3.00
N VAL A 153 -11.02 -2.72 2.72
CA VAL A 153 -9.85 -2.35 3.53
C VAL A 153 -9.59 -0.84 3.49
N LEU A 154 -9.67 -0.21 2.31
CA LEU A 154 -9.43 1.22 2.18
C LEU A 154 -10.50 2.04 2.88
N ARG A 155 -11.79 1.66 2.85
CA ARG A 155 -12.84 2.40 3.58
C ARG A 155 -12.71 2.26 5.10
N LEU A 156 -12.18 1.13 5.58
CA LEU A 156 -11.94 0.92 7.01
C LEU A 156 -10.65 1.60 7.50
N LEU A 157 -9.62 1.70 6.65
CA LEU A 157 -8.28 2.14 7.03
C LEU A 157 -8.00 3.61 6.68
N CYS A 158 -8.52 4.07 5.54
CA CYS A 158 -8.11 5.31 4.91
C CYS A 158 -9.25 6.33 4.90
N ILE A 159 -8.89 7.56 5.22
CA ILE A 159 -9.68 8.73 4.86
C ILE A 159 -9.03 9.31 3.62
N GLN A 160 -9.75 9.32 2.50
CA GLN A 160 -9.28 9.89 1.25
C GLN A 160 -10.30 10.91 0.75
N ARG A 161 -9.80 12.00 0.18
CA ARG A 161 -10.59 12.93 -0.62
C ARG A 161 -9.99 13.02 -2.03
N ARG A 162 -10.82 13.30 -3.01
CA ARG A 162 -10.48 13.42 -4.42
C ARG A 162 -10.80 14.82 -4.92
N PHE A 163 -10.14 15.19 -6.01
CA PHE A 163 -10.60 16.30 -6.85
C PHE A 163 -12.06 16.08 -7.23
N GLY A 164 -12.88 17.12 -7.08
CA GLY A 164 -14.33 17.05 -7.28
C GLY A 164 -15.14 16.68 -6.03
N ASP A 165 -14.52 16.29 -4.92
CA ASP A 165 -15.27 16.09 -3.67
C ASP A 165 -15.71 17.44 -3.07
N ALA A 166 -16.96 17.52 -2.61
CA ALA A 166 -17.46 18.70 -1.90
C ALA A 166 -17.12 18.64 -0.41
N VAL A 167 -16.56 19.73 0.12
CA VAL A 167 -16.27 19.91 1.55
C VAL A 167 -17.20 20.98 2.10
N SER A 168 -18.05 20.58 3.05
CA SER A 168 -18.89 21.54 3.78
C SER A 168 -18.01 22.41 4.69
N MET A 169 -18.17 23.73 4.57
CA MET A 169 -17.45 24.73 5.37
C MET A 169 -18.23 25.14 6.62
N ASP A 170 -19.50 24.76 6.72
CA ASP A 170 -20.33 25.01 7.87
C ASP A 170 -20.98 23.72 8.40
N SER A 171 -21.47 23.78 9.63
CA SER A 171 -22.17 22.67 10.27
C SER A 171 -23.58 22.41 9.68
N LYS A 172 -24.04 23.26 8.76
CA LYS A 172 -25.39 23.22 8.17
C LYS A 172 -25.40 22.75 6.71
N GLY A 173 -24.24 22.43 6.12
CA GLY A 173 -24.12 22.00 4.73
C GLY A 173 -24.35 23.09 3.68
N LYS A 174 -24.51 24.37 4.07
CA LYS A 174 -25.01 25.40 3.15
C LYS A 174 -23.92 25.96 2.24
N ASN A 175 -22.72 26.14 2.80
CA ASN A 175 -21.54 26.53 2.05
C ASN A 175 -20.63 25.32 1.83
N HIS A 176 -20.37 24.97 0.57
CA HIS A 176 -19.43 23.93 0.21
C HIS A 176 -18.38 24.46 -0.76
N ILE A 177 -17.17 23.92 -0.65
CA ILE A 177 -16.08 24.13 -1.61
C ILE A 177 -15.81 22.80 -2.29
N ILE A 178 -15.72 22.79 -3.61
CA ILE A 178 -15.33 21.60 -4.37
C ILE A 178 -13.80 21.56 -4.45
N ILE A 179 -13.22 20.42 -4.09
CA ILE A 179 -11.76 20.28 -4.06
C ILE A 179 -11.22 20.38 -5.48
N GLY A 180 -10.43 21.45 -5.69
CA GLY A 180 -9.70 21.70 -6.92
C GLY A 180 -10.47 22.43 -8.01
N ASP A 181 -11.59 23.07 -7.68
CA ASP A 181 -12.27 24.00 -8.61
C ASP A 181 -11.34 25.13 -9.08
N ASP A 182 -10.45 25.61 -8.21
CA ASP A 182 -9.47 26.64 -8.54
C ASP A 182 -8.19 26.10 -9.21
N ILE A 183 -8.11 24.78 -9.43
CA ILE A 183 -6.92 24.13 -10.00
C ILE A 183 -7.12 24.00 -11.52
N PRO A 184 -6.25 24.61 -12.36
CA PRO A 184 -6.36 24.50 -13.80
C PRO A 184 -6.30 23.05 -14.27
N PRO A 185 -7.02 22.69 -15.35
CA PRO A 185 -7.00 21.34 -15.88
C PRO A 185 -5.58 20.96 -16.33
N GLY A 186 -5.07 19.85 -15.81
CA GLY A 186 -3.80 19.29 -16.26
C GLY A 186 -3.89 18.78 -17.70
N ARG A 187 -2.80 18.92 -18.47
CA ARG A 187 -2.68 18.34 -19.82
C ARG A 187 -1.53 17.34 -19.84
N ILE A 188 -1.83 16.09 -20.20
CA ILE A 188 -0.81 15.09 -20.50
C ILE A 188 -0.35 15.34 -21.95
N MET A 189 0.96 15.51 -22.14
CA MET A 189 1.57 15.66 -23.45
C MET A 189 2.66 14.63 -23.61
N THR A 190 2.64 13.92 -24.74
CA THR A 190 3.73 13.04 -25.17
C THR A 190 4.54 13.78 -26.21
N ILE A 191 5.85 13.80 -26.06
CA ILE A 191 6.77 14.39 -27.03
C ILE A 191 7.64 13.27 -27.56
N ASP A 192 7.51 12.99 -28.85
CA ASP A 192 8.34 12.01 -29.52
C ASP A 192 9.72 12.61 -29.78
N LEU A 193 10.75 12.00 -29.19
CA LEU A 193 12.14 12.40 -29.36
C LEU A 193 12.83 11.48 -30.36
N LYS A 194 13.60 12.08 -31.27
CA LYS A 194 14.50 11.33 -32.16
C LYS A 194 15.82 11.08 -31.44
N LEU A 195 16.31 9.85 -31.48
CA LEU A 195 17.64 9.53 -30.96
C LEU A 195 18.71 10.24 -31.81
N PRO A 196 19.72 10.88 -31.19
CA PRO A 196 20.88 11.35 -31.91
C PRO A 196 21.59 10.20 -32.63
N THR A 197 22.22 10.46 -33.78
CA THR A 197 22.81 9.43 -34.65
C THR A 197 23.75 8.48 -33.89
N LYS A 198 24.61 9.01 -33.03
CA LYS A 198 25.54 8.20 -32.20
C LYS A 198 24.80 7.28 -31.21
N THR A 199 23.72 7.76 -30.61
CA THR A 199 22.88 6.98 -29.69
C THR A 199 22.08 5.92 -30.45
N GLN A 200 21.56 6.27 -31.63
CA GLN A 200 20.85 5.35 -32.52
C GLN A 200 21.77 4.21 -32.97
N SER A 201 23.00 4.50 -33.42
CA SER A 201 23.95 3.45 -33.82
C SER A 201 24.30 2.50 -32.68
N ARG A 202 24.48 3.02 -31.45
CA ARG A 202 24.71 2.17 -30.27
C ARG A 202 23.49 1.34 -29.93
N HIS A 203 22.31 1.95 -29.95
CA HIS A 203 21.04 1.26 -29.74
C HIS A 203 20.85 0.12 -30.76
N ASP A 204 21.08 0.39 -32.04
CA ASP A 204 20.90 -0.60 -33.12
C ASP A 204 21.91 -1.75 -33.01
N LEU A 205 23.14 -1.47 -32.61
CA LEU A 205 24.15 -2.51 -32.37
C LEU A 205 23.76 -3.40 -31.19
N THR A 206 23.28 -2.81 -30.08
CA THR A 206 22.77 -3.59 -28.94
C THR A 206 21.51 -4.37 -29.30
N TYR A 207 20.56 -3.73 -29.99
CA TYR A 207 19.30 -4.34 -30.37
C TYR A 207 19.51 -5.50 -31.35
N SER A 208 20.32 -5.30 -32.40
CA SER A 208 20.64 -6.33 -33.39
C SER A 208 21.34 -7.55 -32.79
N ALA A 209 22.22 -7.35 -31.79
CA ALA A 209 22.84 -8.46 -31.05
C ALA A 209 21.85 -9.27 -30.21
N LEU A 210 20.74 -8.66 -29.76
CA LEU A 210 19.71 -9.30 -28.95
C LEU A 210 18.61 -9.99 -29.78
N ILE A 211 18.40 -9.59 -31.05
CA ILE A 211 17.40 -10.20 -31.95
C ILE A 211 17.55 -11.73 -32.06
N PRO A 212 18.75 -12.31 -32.25
CA PRO A 212 18.92 -13.77 -32.32
C PRO A 212 18.57 -14.47 -31.01
N LEU A 213 18.83 -13.84 -29.86
CA LEU A 213 18.56 -14.41 -28.53
C LEU A 213 17.06 -14.44 -28.23
N LEU A 214 16.31 -13.41 -28.66
CA LEU A 214 14.85 -13.39 -28.57
C LEU A 214 14.22 -14.51 -29.42
N LYS A 215 14.70 -14.69 -30.66
CA LYS A 215 14.22 -15.77 -31.55
C LYS A 215 14.61 -17.16 -31.07
N LYS A 216 15.71 -17.30 -30.33
CA LYS A 216 16.13 -18.57 -29.73
C LYS A 216 15.31 -18.89 -28.48
N ALA A 217 14.96 -17.90 -27.66
CA ALA A 217 14.10 -18.08 -26.48
C ALA A 217 12.70 -18.60 -26.85
N ASP A 218 12.11 -18.14 -27.95
CA ASP A 218 10.85 -18.70 -28.49
C ASP A 218 10.95 -20.17 -28.91
N LYS A 219 12.16 -20.66 -29.21
CA LYS A 219 12.44 -22.06 -29.58
C LYS A 219 12.98 -22.91 -28.42
N SER A 220 13.36 -22.30 -27.30
CA SER A 220 14.01 -22.96 -26.16
C SER A 220 13.35 -22.55 -24.86
N SER A 221 12.04 -22.78 -24.76
CA SER A 221 11.33 -22.95 -23.49
C SER A 221 11.76 -24.24 -22.78
N GLU A 222 13.08 -24.43 -22.62
CA GLU A 222 13.75 -25.44 -21.80
C GLU A 222 15.24 -25.02 -21.69
N GLY A 223 15.63 -24.43 -20.55
CA GLY A 223 17.05 -24.24 -20.18
C GLY A 223 17.53 -22.80 -19.94
N THR A 224 17.12 -22.19 -18.84
CA THR A 224 17.61 -20.88 -18.35
C THR A 224 18.92 -21.01 -17.56
N GLU A 225 20.10 -20.78 -18.17
CA GLU A 225 21.32 -20.45 -17.37
C GLU A 225 22.30 -19.42 -17.98
N ASN A 226 22.30 -19.09 -19.28
CA ASN A 226 23.42 -18.33 -19.88
C ASN A 226 23.30 -16.80 -20.01
N ILE A 227 22.39 -16.14 -19.28
CA ILE A 227 22.08 -14.71 -19.53
C ILE A 227 23.13 -13.74 -18.94
N LYS A 228 23.95 -14.15 -17.97
CA LYS A 228 24.87 -13.22 -17.27
C LYS A 228 26.21 -12.94 -17.97
N GLU A 229 26.61 -13.74 -18.96
CA GLU A 229 27.98 -13.68 -19.49
C GLU A 229 28.17 -12.65 -20.63
N VAL A 230 27.10 -12.28 -21.34
CA VAL A 230 27.19 -11.38 -22.51
C VAL A 230 27.19 -9.89 -22.10
N ALA A 231 26.58 -9.55 -20.96
CA ALA A 231 26.50 -8.16 -20.50
C ALA A 231 27.82 -7.61 -19.91
N GLY A 232 28.76 -8.47 -19.53
CA GLY A 232 30.03 -8.07 -18.89
C GLY A 232 31.19 -7.75 -19.84
N LYS A 233 30.97 -7.79 -21.16
CA LYS A 233 32.04 -7.58 -22.17
C LYS A 233 31.92 -6.26 -22.95
N ILE A 234 31.00 -5.39 -22.57
CA ILE A 234 30.81 -4.08 -23.19
C ILE A 234 30.90 -3.00 -22.11
N ASP A 235 32.07 -2.90 -21.50
CA ASP A 235 32.57 -1.71 -20.78
C ASP A 235 33.98 -1.42 -21.27
#